data_AF-A0A8B6EW84-F1
#
_entry.id   AF-A0A8B6EW84-F1
#
_cell.length_a   1.000
_cell.length_b   1.000
_cell.length_c   1.000
_cell.angle_alpha   90.00
_cell.angle_beta   90.00
_cell.angle_gamma   90.00
#
_symmetry.space_group_name_H-M   'P 1'
#
loop_
_entity.id
_entity.type
_entity.pdbx_description
1 polymer ?
#
loop_
_entity_poly.entity_id
_entity_poly.type
_entity_poly.pdbx_seq_one_letter_code
_entity_poly.pdbx_strand_id
1 'polypeptide(L)'
;MKCWTKYTNHIFGIVKCKSRARDVLFWIGMGQDIEDKVKACGLCAQHQSLNAKEPMLMPEIPERPWSKVATDLFEYQKQHYLLVVRLLLKVQKL
;
A
#
# COMPACT_ATOMS: atom_id res chain seq x y z
N MET A 1 -7.14 11.97 -35.70
CA MET A 1 -6.34 11.40 -34.60
C MET A 1 -7.24 11.03 -33.41
N LYS A 2 -8.07 9.98 -33.55
CA LYS A 2 -9.00 9.52 -32.50
C LYS A 2 -9.00 7.98 -32.52
N CYS A 3 -8.14 7.29 -31.77
CA CYS A 3 -8.30 5.83 -31.62
C CYS A 3 -7.44 5.15 -30.52
N TRP A 4 -7.23 5.74 -29.35
CA TRP A 4 -6.44 5.07 -28.27
C TRP A 4 -7.16 4.99 -26.92
N THR A 5 -8.08 5.90 -26.63
CA THR A 5 -8.76 5.99 -25.32
C THR A 5 -9.89 4.99 -25.11
N LYS A 6 -10.26 4.18 -26.10
CA LYS A 6 -11.42 3.27 -25.99
C LYS A 6 -11.09 1.86 -25.48
N TYR A 7 -9.79 1.50 -25.42
CA TYR A 7 -9.33 0.15 -25.01
C TYR A 7 -8.58 0.13 -23.67
N THR A 8 -8.51 1.26 -22.97
CA THR A 8 -7.83 1.35 -21.69
C THR A 8 -8.79 1.01 -20.57
N ASN A 9 -8.64 -0.17 -19.97
CA ASN A 9 -9.27 -0.48 -18.69
C ASN A 9 -8.75 0.52 -17.64
N HIS A 10 -9.63 1.40 -17.18
CA HIS A 10 -9.33 2.55 -16.32
C HIS A 10 -8.88 2.18 -14.91
N ILE A 11 -8.99 0.89 -14.52
CA ILE A 11 -8.59 0.39 -13.20
C ILE A 11 -7.08 0.12 -13.12
N PHE A 12 -6.35 0.18 -14.25
CA PHE A 12 -4.92 -0.09 -14.26
C PHE A 12 -4.08 1.12 -13.83
N GLY A 13 -3.11 0.89 -12.93
CA GLY A 13 -2.11 1.87 -12.58
C GLY A 13 -1.18 2.22 -13.75
N ILE A 14 -0.48 3.35 -13.62
CA ILE A 14 0.42 3.94 -14.64
C ILE A 14 1.38 2.90 -15.24
N VAL A 15 1.97 2.04 -14.40
CA VAL A 15 2.95 1.03 -14.82
C VAL A 15 2.34 0.01 -15.79
N LYS A 16 1.11 -0.46 -15.52
CA LYS A 16 0.41 -1.42 -16.40
C LYS A 16 -0.01 -0.77 -17.71
N CYS A 17 -0.43 0.50 -17.68
CA CYS A 17 -0.73 1.27 -18.89
C CYS A 17 0.49 1.43 -19.79
N LYS A 18 1.67 1.72 -19.20
CA LYS A 18 2.94 1.77 -19.94
C LYS A 18 3.33 0.42 -20.54
N SER A 19 3.18 -0.66 -19.79
CA SER A 19 3.49 -2.02 -20.29
C SER A 19 2.66 -2.35 -21.53
N ARG A 20 1.32 -2.19 -21.45
CA ARG A 20 0.44 -2.49 -22.57
C ARG A 20 0.69 -1.63 -23.80
N ALA A 21 1.05 -0.36 -23.60
CA ALA A 21 1.36 0.52 -24.72
C ALA A 21 2.61 0.06 -25.48
N ARG A 22 3.64 -0.42 -24.76
CA ARG A 22 4.88 -0.96 -25.36
C ARG A 22 4.64 -2.23 -26.19
N ASP A 23 3.62 -3.01 -25.86
CA ASP A 23 3.29 -4.23 -26.60
C ASP A 23 2.73 -3.94 -28.01
N VAL A 24 2.22 -2.72 -28.25
CA VAL A 24 1.48 -2.37 -29.47
C VAL A 24 2.15 -1.23 -30.26
N LEU A 25 2.80 -0.27 -29.59
CA LEU A 25 3.38 0.91 -30.23
C LEU A 25 4.66 1.40 -29.54
N PHE A 26 5.38 2.25 -30.26
CA PHE A 26 6.51 3.01 -29.73
C PHE A 26 6.58 4.41 -30.34
N TRP A 27 6.84 5.42 -29.49
CA TRP A 27 7.23 6.78 -29.90
C TRP A 27 8.07 7.46 -28.81
N ILE A 28 8.81 8.50 -29.20
CA ILE A 28 9.63 9.31 -28.29
C ILE A 28 8.70 10.05 -27.32
N GLY A 29 8.93 9.93 -26.01
CA GLY A 29 8.10 10.57 -24.99
C GLY A 29 6.83 9.80 -24.60
N MET A 30 6.58 8.62 -25.17
CA MET A 30 5.40 7.79 -24.86
C MET A 30 5.12 7.60 -23.37
N GLY A 31 6.17 7.42 -22.56
CA GLY A 31 6.02 7.23 -21.12
C GLY A 31 5.39 8.44 -20.43
N GLN A 32 5.74 9.65 -20.88
CA GLN A 32 5.24 10.91 -20.33
C GLN A 32 3.77 11.13 -20.76
N ASP A 33 3.47 10.95 -22.04
CA ASP A 33 2.11 11.10 -22.57
C ASP A 33 1.11 10.17 -21.87
N ILE A 34 1.52 8.93 -21.59
CA ILE A 34 0.69 7.94 -20.87
C ILE A 34 0.46 8.39 -19.43
N GLU A 35 1.49 8.89 -18.75
CA GLU A 35 1.33 9.42 -17.39
C GLU A 35 0.35 10.57 -17.34
N ASP A 36 0.50 11.54 -18.24
CA ASP A 36 -0.34 12.73 -18.27
C ASP A 36 -1.79 12.38 -18.58
N LYS A 37 -2.02 11.41 -19.49
CA LYS A 37 -3.35 10.87 -19.77
C LYS A 37 -3.97 10.13 -18.59
N VAL A 38 -3.21 9.32 -17.86
CA VAL A 38 -3.72 8.57 -16.71
C VAL A 38 -4.01 9.51 -15.54
N LYS A 39 -3.15 10.50 -15.28
CA LYS A 39 -3.36 11.53 -14.25
C LYS A 39 -4.56 12.43 -14.54
N ALA A 40 -4.79 12.78 -15.80
CA ALA A 40 -5.94 13.59 -16.22
C ALA A 40 -7.27 12.78 -16.24
N CYS A 41 -7.24 11.46 -16.06
CA CYS A 41 -8.44 10.63 -16.12
C CYS A 41 -9.12 10.52 -14.75
N GLY A 42 -10.33 11.08 -14.63
CA GLY A 42 -11.11 11.03 -13.38
C GLY A 42 -11.44 9.61 -12.89
N LEU A 43 -11.67 8.65 -13.80
CA LEU A 43 -11.91 7.25 -13.44
C LEU A 43 -10.66 6.56 -12.87
N CYS A 44 -9.48 6.86 -13.43
CA CYS A 44 -8.21 6.34 -12.93
C CYS A 44 -7.88 6.93 -11.54
N ALA A 45 -8.15 8.22 -11.33
CA ALA A 45 -7.93 8.89 -10.06
C ALA A 45 -8.78 8.31 -8.92
N GLN A 46 -10.03 7.93 -9.21
CA GLN A 46 -10.92 7.29 -8.23
C GLN A 46 -10.43 5.90 -7.75
N HIS A 47 -9.74 5.17 -8.63
CA HIS A 47 -9.20 3.84 -8.32
C HIS A 47 -7.73 3.88 -7.88
N GLN A 48 -7.12 5.07 -7.81
CA GLN A 48 -5.77 5.21 -7.33
C GLN A 48 -5.74 4.92 -5.82
N SER A 49 -4.84 4.03 -5.40
CA SER A 49 -4.66 3.72 -3.99
C SER A 49 -4.23 4.98 -3.23
N LEU A 50 -5.11 5.50 -2.36
CA LEU A 50 -4.87 6.67 -1.52
C LEU A 50 -3.97 6.37 -0.30
N ASN A 51 -3.42 5.16 -0.22
CA ASN A 51 -2.72 4.70 0.97
C ASN A 51 -1.32 5.30 1.04
N ALA A 52 -1.22 6.53 1.56
CA ALA A 52 -0.02 6.92 2.27
C ALA A 52 0.12 5.94 3.45
N LYS A 53 1.20 5.16 3.44
CA LYS A 53 1.49 4.26 4.55
C LYS A 53 1.69 5.14 5.77
N GLU A 54 0.79 5.04 6.75
CA GLU A 54 0.94 5.78 7.99
C GLU A 54 2.33 5.49 8.59
N PRO A 55 3.06 6.52 9.05
CA PRO A 55 4.34 6.31 9.70
C PRO A 55 4.15 5.36 10.88
N MET A 56 4.96 4.30 10.94
CA MET A 56 4.96 3.41 12.10
C MET A 56 5.51 4.19 13.30
N LEU A 57 4.63 4.60 14.21
CA LEU A 57 5.02 5.25 15.45
C LEU A 57 5.52 4.19 16.43
N MET A 58 6.78 4.29 16.83
CA MET A 58 7.34 3.41 17.87
C MET A 58 6.91 3.93 19.25
N PRO A 59 6.22 3.12 20.07
CA PRO A 59 5.85 3.52 21.42
C PRO A 59 7.07 3.59 22.36
N GLU A 60 7.03 4.50 23.33
CA GLU A 60 8.09 4.65 24.34
C GLU A 60 8.29 3.38 25.17
N ILE A 61 9.56 3.09 25.48
CA ILE A 61 9.97 1.90 26.25
C ILE A 61 9.53 2.08 27.71
N PRO A 62 8.81 1.10 28.28
CA PRO A 62 8.44 1.14 29.70
C PRO A 62 9.66 0.95 30.62
N GLU A 63 9.82 1.81 31.63
CA GLU A 63 10.91 1.73 32.62
C GLU A 63 10.74 0.57 33.62
N ARG A 64 9.49 0.14 33.88
CA ARG A 64 9.17 -0.87 34.89
C ARG A 64 8.57 -2.11 34.24
N PRO A 65 8.93 -3.32 34.71
CA PRO A 65 8.22 -4.54 34.31
C PRO A 65 6.72 -4.38 34.54
N TRP A 66 5.92 -4.90 33.59
CA TRP A 66 4.45 -4.89 33.64
C TRP A 66 3.75 -3.53 33.53
N SER A 67 4.44 -2.42 33.26
CA SER A 67 3.74 -1.14 33.08
C SER A 67 3.00 -1.01 31.73
N LYS A 68 3.45 -1.75 30.71
CA LYS A 68 2.75 -1.89 29.43
C LYS A 68 2.62 -3.37 29.07
N VAL A 69 1.41 -3.77 28.70
CA VAL A 69 1.06 -5.14 28.32
C VAL A 69 0.28 -5.06 27.01
N ALA A 70 0.70 -5.83 26.02
CA ALA A 70 -0.05 -6.02 24.79
C ALA A 70 -0.97 -7.23 24.97
N THR A 71 -2.24 -7.07 24.62
CA THR A 71 -3.22 -8.15 24.69
C THR A 71 -3.81 -8.36 23.31
N ASP A 72 -3.99 -9.61 22.91
CA ASP A 72 -4.64 -9.97 21.65
C ASP A 72 -5.65 -11.09 21.89
N LEU A 73 -6.77 -11.06 21.16
CA LEU A 73 -7.82 -12.06 21.25
C LEU A 73 -7.76 -12.93 20.01
N PHE A 74 -7.53 -14.23 20.18
CA PHE A 74 -7.53 -15.16 19.06
C PHE A 74 -8.47 -16.33 19.30
N GLU A 75 -8.95 -16.92 18.21
CA GLU A 75 -9.80 -18.10 18.26
C GLU A 75 -9.03 -19.30 17.71
N TYR A 76 -9.08 -20.42 18.42
CA TYR A 76 -8.56 -21.69 17.95
C TYR A 76 -9.55 -22.81 18.32
N GLN A 77 -9.95 -23.61 17.32
CA GLN A 77 -10.92 -24.70 17.51
C GLN A 77 -12.22 -24.29 18.22
N LYS A 78 -12.81 -23.14 17.83
CA LYS A 78 -14.02 -22.56 18.46
C LYS A 78 -13.85 -22.17 19.93
N GLN A 79 -12.62 -22.05 20.42
CA GLN A 79 -12.31 -21.55 21.75
C GLN A 79 -11.59 -20.22 21.63
N HIS A 80 -11.98 -19.26 22.46
CA HIS A 80 -11.36 -17.95 22.51
C HIS A 80 -10.22 -17.96 23.54
N TYR A 81 -9.07 -17.44 23.13
CA TYR A 81 -7.87 -17.33 23.94
C TYR A 81 -7.44 -15.86 24.00
N LEU A 82 -7.05 -15.43 25.19
CA LEU A 82 -6.46 -14.12 25.41
C LEU A 82 -4.95 -14.29 25.49
N LEU A 83 -4.24 -13.79 24.47
CA LEU A 83 -2.80 -13.70 24.50
C LEU A 83 -2.40 -12.43 25.27
N VAL A 84 -1.58 -12.58 26.30
CA VAL A 84 -1.07 -11.47 27.10
C VAL A 84 0.44 -11.46 27.02
N VAL A 85 1.01 -10.44 26.38
CA VAL A 85 2.45 -10.28 26.16
C VAL A 85 2.95 -9.07 26.94
N ARG A 86 4.00 -9.26 27.74
CA ARG A 86 4.72 -8.15 28.37
C ARG A 86 5.53 -7.41 27.31
N LEU A 87 5.24 -6.12 27.12
CA LEU A 87 6.00 -5.29 26.20
C LEU A 87 7.31 -4.86 26.87
N LEU A 88 8.37 -5.66 26.70
CA LEU A 88 9.70 -5.35 27.25
C LEU A 88 10.72 -5.24 26.11
N LEU A 89 10.98 -4.01 25.66
CA LEU A 89 12.10 -3.72 24.78
C LEU A 89 13.35 -3.48 25.63
N LYS A 90 14.04 -4.56 26.05
CA LYS A 90 15.44 -4.47 26.45
C LYS A 90 16.30 -4.77 25.23
N VAL A 91 16.69 -3.74 24.48
CA VAL A 91 17.89 -3.84 23.65
C VAL A 91 19.06 -3.58 24.58
N GLN A 92 19.48 -4.63 25.27
CA GLN A 92 20.73 -4.58 26.01
C GLN A 92 21.84 -4.63 24.96
N LYS A 93 22.45 -3.48 24.67
CA LYS A 93 23.71 -3.41 23.93
C LYS A 93 24.70 -4.37 24.60
N LEU A 94 25.16 -5.36 23.86
CA LEU A 94 26.49 -5.94 24.03
C LEU A 94 27.43 -5.17 23.10
#